data_AF-D8Q374-F1
#
_entry.id   AF-D8Q374-F1
#
_cell.length_a   1.000
_cell.length_b   1.000
_cell.length_c   1.000
_cell.angle_alpha   90.00
_cell.angle_beta   90.00
_cell.angle_gamma   90.00
#
_symmetry.space_group_name_H-M   'P 1'
#
loop_
_entity.id
_entity.type
_entity.pdbx_description
1 polymer ?
#
loop_
_entity_poly.entity_id
_entity_poly.type
_entity_poly.pdbx_seq_one_letter_code
_entity_poly.pdbx_strand_id
1 'polypeptide(L)'
;MLQRMDTSMQPNAADLELVDVYVRGGYPVDRDVMFSFASGIAEHYRKAKPIDCEDCGGIYNRVNEVLGRYEDLRCTTIDNPADPNGSTWIVATTPVKRVQVRWCDLDSLRRDPWRPPSAFDIQESESDIDVKQYLAQNGAL
;
A
#
# COMPACT_ATOMS: atom_id res chain seq x y z
N MET A 1 -2.36 21.35 -49.80
CA MET A 1 -1.47 20.80 -48.76
C MET A 1 -1.59 21.67 -47.53
N LEU A 2 -2.20 21.19 -46.46
CA LEU A 2 -2.25 21.89 -45.16
C LEU A 2 -1.24 21.21 -44.23
N GLN A 3 -0.20 21.95 -43.87
CA GLN A 3 0.82 21.53 -42.90
C GLN A 3 0.14 21.26 -41.55
N ARG A 4 0.30 20.04 -41.03
CA ARG A 4 0.04 19.74 -39.62
C ARG A 4 1.07 20.49 -38.81
N MET A 5 0.65 21.51 -38.07
CA MET A 5 1.44 22.06 -36.97
C MET A 5 1.47 21.00 -35.88
N ASP A 6 2.60 20.30 -35.79
CA ASP A 6 2.99 19.54 -34.59
C ASP A 6 3.01 20.52 -33.43
N THR A 7 1.93 20.53 -32.66
CA THR A 7 1.88 21.23 -31.39
C THR A 7 2.57 20.29 -30.41
N SER A 8 3.90 20.37 -30.34
CA SER A 8 4.62 19.74 -29.25
C SER A 8 4.11 20.39 -27.96
N MET A 9 3.27 19.66 -27.23
CA MET A 9 2.85 20.05 -25.89
C MET A 9 4.12 20.07 -25.04
N GLN A 10 4.73 21.25 -24.89
CA GLN A 10 5.78 21.42 -23.90
C GLN A 10 5.16 21.10 -22.53
N PRO A 11 5.76 20.19 -21.75
CA PRO A 11 5.27 19.89 -20.41
C PRO A 11 5.23 21.19 -19.59
N ASN A 12 4.15 21.40 -18.85
CA ASN A 12 3.95 22.61 -18.07
C ASN A 12 5.07 22.70 -17.03
N ALA A 13 5.58 23.90 -16.72
CA ALA A 13 6.72 24.03 -15.80
C ALA A 13 6.43 23.41 -14.41
N ALA A 14 5.17 23.41 -13.98
CA ALA A 14 4.69 22.74 -12.77
C ALA A 14 4.78 21.20 -12.85
N ASP A 15 4.67 20.61 -14.04
CA ASP A 15 4.77 19.15 -14.23
C ASP A 15 6.21 18.64 -14.07
N LEU A 16 7.20 19.53 -14.09
CA LEU A 16 8.62 19.21 -13.92
C LEU A 16 9.13 19.55 -12.51
N GLU A 17 8.30 20.15 -11.65
CA GLU A 17 8.68 20.46 -10.28
C GLU A 17 8.94 19.16 -9.50
N LEU A 18 10.13 19.05 -8.92
CA LEU A 18 10.51 17.92 -8.08
C LEU A 18 10.03 18.15 -6.65
N VAL A 19 9.38 17.14 -6.09
CA VAL A 19 8.92 17.13 -4.71
C VAL A 19 9.45 15.94 -3.95
N ASP A 20 9.83 16.18 -2.71
CA ASP A 20 10.21 15.14 -1.76
C ASP A 20 8.96 14.45 -1.21
N VAL A 21 8.93 13.13 -1.37
CA VAL A 21 7.86 12.29 -0.83
C VAL A 21 8.45 11.13 -0.04
N TYR A 22 7.76 10.76 1.04
CA TYR A 22 8.09 9.59 1.83
C TYR A 22 7.20 8.44 1.38
N VAL A 23 7.82 7.39 0.87
CA VAL A 23 7.15 6.25 0.24
C VAL A 23 7.48 4.98 1.01
N ARG A 24 6.52 4.06 1.00
CA ARG A 24 6.65 2.77 1.62
C ARG A 24 5.96 1.75 0.75
N GLY A 25 6.67 0.67 0.45
CA GLY A 25 6.13 -0.50 -0.21
C GLY A 25 5.27 -1.32 0.75
N GLY A 26 4.29 -2.00 0.19
CA GLY A 26 3.43 -2.91 0.92
C GLY A 26 2.58 -3.71 -0.05
N TYR A 27 1.93 -4.73 0.48
CA TYR A 27 1.06 -5.61 -0.30
C TYR A 27 -0.40 -5.27 -0.01
N PRO A 28 -1.22 -5.05 -1.06
CA PRO A 28 -2.67 -5.00 -0.88
C PRO A 28 -3.15 -6.34 -0.36
N VAL A 29 -4.10 -6.30 0.56
CA VAL A 29 -4.80 -7.47 1.08
C VAL A 29 -6.29 -7.20 1.00
N ASP A 30 -7.05 -8.15 0.47
CA ASP A 30 -8.50 -8.06 0.40
C ASP A 30 -9.12 -7.94 1.80
N ARG A 31 -10.21 -7.18 1.91
CA ARG A 31 -10.87 -6.91 3.21
C ARG A 31 -11.27 -8.19 3.96
N ASP A 32 -11.84 -9.16 3.24
CA ASP A 32 -12.36 -10.40 3.83
C ASP A 32 -11.20 -11.32 4.25
N VAL A 33 -10.11 -11.26 3.50
CA VAL A 33 -8.85 -11.95 3.80
C VAL A 33 -8.21 -11.36 5.06
N MET A 34 -8.12 -10.02 5.15
CA MET A 34 -7.59 -9.34 6.32
C MET A 34 -8.44 -9.59 7.57
N PHE A 35 -9.77 -9.58 7.44
CA PHE A 35 -10.68 -9.96 8.52
C PHE A 35 -10.49 -11.41 8.99
N SER A 36 -10.37 -12.34 8.05
CA SER A 36 -10.14 -13.76 8.34
C SER A 36 -8.81 -13.97 9.06
N PHE A 37 -7.76 -13.28 8.61
CA PHE A 37 -6.44 -13.31 9.23
C PHE A 37 -6.47 -12.74 10.66
N ALA A 38 -7.07 -11.57 10.86
CA ALA A 38 -7.24 -10.97 12.19
C ALA A 38 -8.06 -11.85 13.15
N SER A 39 -9.09 -12.52 12.63
CA SER A 39 -9.91 -13.48 13.37
C SER A 39 -9.12 -14.72 13.77
N GLY A 40 -8.27 -15.24 12.88
CA GLY A 40 -7.37 -16.36 13.16
C GLY A 40 -6.34 -16.02 14.23
N ILE A 41 -5.73 -14.84 14.18
CA ILE A 41 -4.85 -14.33 15.23
C ILE A 41 -5.58 -14.27 16.57
N ALA A 42 -6.77 -13.65 16.60
CA ALA A 42 -7.56 -13.53 17.82
C ALA A 42 -7.89 -14.91 18.42
N GLU A 43 -8.23 -15.89 17.59
CA GLU A 43 -8.50 -17.26 18.03
C GLU A 43 -7.25 -17.93 18.63
N HIS A 44 -6.12 -17.85 17.94
CA HIS A 44 -4.85 -18.42 18.39
C HIS A 44 -4.44 -17.87 19.77
N TYR A 45 -4.58 -16.55 19.97
CA TYR A 45 -4.23 -15.89 21.22
C TYR A 45 -5.38 -15.79 22.25
N ARG A 46 -6.53 -16.43 21.98
CA ARG A 46 -7.73 -16.42 22.84
C ARG A 46 -8.21 -14.99 23.20
N LYS A 47 -8.18 -14.09 22.22
CA LYS A 47 -8.65 -12.71 22.33
C LYS A 47 -9.99 -12.52 21.63
N ALA A 48 -10.62 -11.37 21.87
CA ALA A 48 -11.83 -10.97 21.15
C ALA A 48 -11.54 -10.82 19.65
N LYS A 49 -12.33 -11.49 18.81
CA LYS A 49 -12.30 -11.36 17.36
C LYS A 49 -12.83 -9.98 16.93
N PRO A 50 -12.42 -9.45 15.77
CA PRO A 50 -13.12 -8.33 15.16
C PRO A 50 -14.59 -8.68 14.91
N ILE A 51 -15.46 -7.67 14.93
CA ILE A 51 -16.91 -7.88 14.80
C ILE A 51 -17.28 -8.38 13.40
N ASP A 52 -16.73 -7.73 12.38
CA ASP A 52 -16.92 -8.01 10.96
C ASP A 52 -15.74 -7.43 10.14
N CYS A 53 -15.83 -7.47 8.82
CA CYS A 53 -14.82 -6.93 7.91
C CYS A 53 -14.72 -5.40 7.90
N GLU A 54 -15.69 -4.70 8.51
CA GLU A 54 -15.72 -3.24 8.61
C GLU A 54 -15.16 -2.75 9.96
N ASP A 55 -14.90 -3.67 10.92
CA ASP A 55 -14.24 -3.38 12.19
C ASP A 55 -12.73 -3.11 12.00
N CYS A 56 -12.41 -2.00 11.33
CA CYS A 56 -11.04 -1.61 11.04
C CYS A 56 -10.18 -1.48 12.30
N GLY A 57 -10.75 -1.02 13.41
CA GLY A 57 -10.04 -0.92 14.69
C GLY A 57 -9.70 -2.29 15.26
N GLY A 58 -10.65 -3.21 15.29
CA GLY A 58 -10.44 -4.59 15.74
C GLY A 58 -9.41 -5.32 14.89
N ILE A 59 -9.53 -5.23 13.56
CA ILE A 59 -8.59 -5.83 12.60
C ILE A 59 -7.18 -5.26 12.79
N TYR A 60 -7.04 -3.92 12.78
CA TYR A 60 -5.76 -3.24 12.96
C TYR A 60 -5.05 -3.70 14.22
N ASN A 61 -5.77 -3.76 15.34
CA ASN A 61 -5.19 -4.13 16.64
C ASN A 61 -4.68 -5.57 16.66
N ARG A 62 -5.40 -6.51 16.03
CA ARG A 62 -4.99 -7.93 16.00
C ARG A 62 -3.79 -8.14 15.10
N VAL A 63 -3.81 -7.55 13.91
CA VAL A 63 -2.74 -7.73 12.92
C VAL A 63 -1.46 -7.04 13.37
N ASN A 64 -1.54 -5.80 13.85
CA ASN A 64 -0.35 -5.10 14.34
C ASN A 64 0.21 -5.66 15.65
N GLU A 65 -0.55 -6.45 16.40
CA GLU A 65 -0.01 -7.16 17.57
C GLU A 65 1.03 -8.23 17.19
N VAL A 66 0.80 -8.94 16.07
CA VAL A 66 1.76 -9.93 15.57
C VAL A 66 2.84 -9.27 14.71
N LEU A 67 2.48 -8.26 13.93
CA LEU A 67 3.44 -7.54 13.08
C LEU A 67 4.36 -6.60 13.88
N GLY A 68 3.94 -6.10 15.05
CA GLY A 68 4.75 -5.22 15.89
C GLY A 68 6.03 -5.86 16.43
N ARG A 69 6.22 -7.18 16.23
CA ARG A 69 7.50 -7.86 16.46
C ARG A 69 8.56 -7.51 15.41
N TYR A 70 8.12 -7.03 14.25
CA TYR A 70 8.97 -6.55 13.18
C TYR A 70 8.95 -5.02 13.27
N GLU A 71 10.07 -4.41 13.70
CA GLU A 71 10.15 -3.00 14.09
C GLU A 71 9.60 -2.03 13.04
N ASP A 72 9.73 -2.40 11.77
CA ASP A 72 9.35 -1.60 10.63
C ASP A 72 8.14 -2.17 9.88
N LEU A 73 7.30 -3.06 10.43
CA LEU A 73 6.07 -3.54 9.76
C LEU A 73 4.81 -2.91 10.34
N ARG A 74 3.87 -2.55 9.47
CA ARG A 74 2.58 -2.01 9.88
C ARG A 74 1.49 -2.39 8.90
N CYS A 75 0.34 -2.79 9.43
CA CYS A 75 -0.90 -2.92 8.67
C CYS A 75 -1.75 -1.64 8.83
N THR A 76 -2.26 -1.10 7.72
CA THR A 76 -3.15 0.07 7.71
C THR A 76 -4.14 -0.01 6.56
N THR A 77 -5.28 0.64 6.68
CA THR A 77 -6.14 0.97 5.55
C THR A 77 -5.59 2.20 4.84
N ILE A 78 -5.68 2.23 3.52
CA ILE A 78 -5.47 3.44 2.71
C ILE A 78 -6.67 3.69 1.82
N ASP A 79 -6.95 4.96 1.55
CA ASP A 79 -7.97 5.33 0.57
C ASP A 79 -7.51 4.86 -0.82
N ASN A 80 -8.38 4.14 -1.52
CA ASN A 80 -8.10 3.59 -2.83
C ASN A 80 -9.31 3.81 -3.75
N PRO A 81 -9.27 4.81 -4.64
CA PRO A 81 -10.36 5.08 -5.58
C PRO A 81 -10.64 3.93 -6.56
N ALA A 82 -9.68 3.00 -6.76
CA ALA A 82 -9.86 1.82 -7.58
C ALA A 82 -10.52 0.64 -6.83
N ASP A 83 -10.62 0.71 -5.50
CA ASP A 83 -11.37 -0.28 -4.70
C ASP A 83 -12.87 0.06 -4.73
N PRO A 84 -13.76 -0.89 -5.04
CA PRO A 84 -15.21 -0.68 -4.93
C PRO A 84 -15.68 -0.20 -3.55
N ASN A 85 -14.93 -0.50 -2.48
CA ASN A 85 -15.23 -0.11 -1.11
C ASN A 85 -14.56 1.23 -0.70
N GLY A 86 -13.79 1.84 -1.59
CA GLY A 86 -13.11 3.12 -1.37
C GLY A 86 -11.84 3.06 -0.51
N SER A 87 -11.54 1.93 0.13
CA SER A 87 -10.31 1.73 0.89
C SER A 87 -9.81 0.29 0.79
N THR A 88 -8.50 0.11 0.89
CA THR A 88 -7.83 -1.20 0.80
C THR A 88 -6.87 -1.37 1.96
N TRP A 89 -6.75 -2.60 2.46
CA TRP A 89 -5.75 -2.93 3.47
C TRP A 89 -4.37 -3.08 2.84
N ILE A 90 -3.37 -2.51 3.48
CA ILE A 90 -1.96 -2.70 3.14
C ILE A 90 -1.23 -3.27 4.33
N VAL A 91 -0.49 -4.35 4.11
CA VAL A 91 0.63 -4.71 4.98
C VAL A 91 1.88 -4.05 4.42
N ALA A 92 2.37 -3.03 5.10
CA ALA A 92 3.53 -2.29 4.67
C ALA A 92 4.80 -3.02 5.11
N THR A 93 5.67 -3.32 4.16
CA THR A 93 6.74 -4.31 4.35
C THR A 93 8.15 -3.75 4.23
N THR A 94 8.31 -2.65 3.50
CA THR A 94 9.62 -1.95 3.40
C THR A 94 9.69 -0.82 4.44
N PRO A 95 10.89 -0.43 4.89
CA PRO A 95 11.08 0.82 5.63
C PRO A 95 10.70 2.05 4.80
N VAL A 96 10.37 3.16 5.49
CA VAL A 96 10.04 4.43 4.81
C VAL A 96 11.27 4.97 4.09
N LYS A 97 11.14 5.26 2.79
CA LYS A 97 12.18 5.84 1.95
C LYS A 97 11.77 7.24 1.48
N ARG A 98 12.69 8.20 1.56
CA ARG A 98 12.51 9.51 0.91
C ARG A 98 12.92 9.40 -0.56
N VAL A 99 12.04 9.79 -1.46
CA VAL A 99 12.30 9.86 -2.91
C VAL A 99 11.91 11.24 -3.44
N GLN A 100 12.60 11.69 -4.48
CA GLN A 100 12.21 12.89 -5.22
C GLN A 100 11.53 12.49 -6.51
N VAL A 101 10.33 12.99 -6.72
CA VAL A 101 9.50 12.68 -7.90
C VAL A 101 8.96 13.95 -8.51
N ARG A 102 8.64 13.92 -9.80
CA ARG A 102 7.96 15.05 -10.43
C ARG A 102 6.51 15.12 -9.94
N TRP A 103 5.97 16.33 -9.85
CA TRP A 103 4.59 16.54 -9.43
C TRP A 103 3.58 15.72 -10.25
N CYS A 104 3.80 15.60 -11.57
CA CYS A 104 2.93 14.81 -12.45
C CYS A 104 2.97 13.29 -12.15
N ASP A 105 4.12 12.76 -11.70
CA ASP A 105 4.27 11.37 -11.29
C ASP A 105 3.51 11.12 -9.96
N LEU A 106 3.48 12.13 -9.06
CA LEU A 106 2.70 12.08 -7.81
C LEU A 106 1.19 12.11 -8.07
N ASP A 107 0.71 12.93 -9.00
CA ASP A 107 -0.70 12.94 -9.39
C ASP A 107 -1.13 11.62 -10.04
N SER A 108 -0.21 10.95 -10.75
CA SER A 108 -0.44 9.61 -11.30
C SER A 108 -0.54 8.58 -10.18
N LEU A 109 0.36 8.62 -9.19
CA LEU A 109 0.30 7.75 -8.00
C LEU A 109 -1.01 7.92 -7.23
N ARG A 110 -1.50 9.16 -7.06
CA ARG A 110 -2.78 9.42 -6.37
C ARG A 110 -3.98 8.80 -7.07
N ARG A 111 -3.91 8.60 -8.39
CA ARG A 111 -4.98 8.00 -9.19
C ARG A 111 -4.92 6.48 -9.19
N ASP A 112 -3.71 5.91 -9.21
CA ASP A 112 -3.48 4.47 -9.17
C ASP A 112 -2.25 4.14 -8.29
N PRO A 113 -2.45 3.99 -6.97
CA PRO A 113 -1.35 3.69 -6.04
C PRO A 113 -0.75 2.29 -6.22
N TRP A 114 -1.41 1.40 -6.98
CA TRP A 114 -0.99 0.00 -7.19
C TRP A 114 -0.09 -0.19 -8.40
N ARG A 115 -0.10 0.77 -9.32
CA ARG A 115 0.80 0.80 -10.47
C ARG A 115 1.62 2.07 -10.42
N PRO A 116 2.41 2.24 -9.35
CA PRO A 116 3.16 3.46 -9.18
C PRO A 116 4.18 3.59 -10.33
N PRO A 117 4.45 4.82 -10.82
CA PRO A 117 5.54 5.04 -11.77
C PRO A 117 6.87 4.46 -11.26
N SER A 118 7.78 4.11 -12.17
CA SER A 118 9.09 3.52 -11.79
C SER A 118 9.94 4.40 -10.86
N ALA A 119 9.68 5.70 -10.79
CA ALA A 119 10.31 6.61 -9.83
C ALA A 119 10.02 6.24 -8.36
N PHE A 120 8.97 5.44 -8.12
CA PHE A 120 8.54 4.94 -6.82
C PHE A 120 8.94 3.47 -6.60
N ASP A 121 9.74 2.87 -7.49
CA ASP A 121 10.17 1.48 -7.35
C ASP A 121 11.09 1.32 -6.12
N ILE A 122 10.61 0.59 -5.12
CA ILE A 122 11.34 0.28 -3.90
C ILE A 122 11.73 -1.20 -3.99
N GLN A 123 13.01 -1.48 -3.89
CA GLN A 123 13.50 -2.86 -3.85
C GLN A 123 12.94 -3.59 -2.62
N GLU A 124 12.38 -4.79 -2.84
CA GLU A 124 12.02 -5.71 -1.75
C GLU A 124 13.29 -6.10 -0.97
N SER A 125 13.21 -6.00 0.35
CA SER A 125 14.21 -6.50 1.31
C SER A 125 13.94 -7.97 1.67
N GLU A 126 14.88 -8.61 2.36
CA GLU A 126 14.67 -9.99 2.87
C GLU A 126 13.46 -10.07 3.82
N SER A 127 13.22 -9.03 4.62
CA SER A 127 12.04 -8.97 5.50
C SER A 127 10.73 -8.90 4.73
N ASP A 128 10.71 -8.25 3.56
CA ASP A 128 9.54 -8.26 2.68
C ASP A 128 9.22 -9.67 2.20
N ILE A 129 10.26 -10.42 1.81
CA ILE A 129 10.14 -11.81 1.35
C ILE A 129 9.61 -12.71 2.47
N ASP A 130 10.19 -12.62 3.67
CA ASP A 130 9.78 -13.43 4.83
C ASP A 130 8.32 -13.17 5.21
N VAL A 131 7.91 -11.91 5.23
CA VAL A 131 6.53 -11.51 5.57
C VAL A 131 5.56 -11.97 4.50
N LYS A 132 5.91 -11.82 3.23
CA LYS A 132 5.11 -12.31 2.10
C LYS A 132 4.91 -13.82 2.19
N GLN A 133 5.95 -14.58 2.52
CA GLN A 133 5.85 -16.02 2.75
C GLN A 133 4.97 -16.34 3.96
N TYR A 134 5.12 -15.62 5.07
CA TYR A 134 4.29 -15.80 6.26
C TYR A 134 2.82 -15.53 5.96
N LEU A 135 2.50 -14.44 5.28
CA LEU A 135 1.14 -14.08 4.88
C LEU A 135 0.56 -15.15 3.94
N ALA A 136 1.31 -15.59 2.93
CA ALA A 136 0.87 -16.65 2.01
C ALA A 136 0.59 -17.99 2.73
N GLN A 137 1.44 -18.38 3.68
CA GLN A 137 1.23 -19.58 4.50
C GLN A 137 -0.03 -19.49 5.38
N ASN A 138 -0.49 -18.29 5.70
CA ASN A 138 -1.69 -18.03 6.50
C ASN A 138 -2.90 -17.62 5.64
N GLY A 139 -2.81 -17.76 4.32
CA GLY A 139 -3.90 -17.45 3.38
C GLY A 139 -4.23 -15.96 3.27
N ALA A 140 -3.29 -15.09 3.65
CA ALA A 140 -3.43 -13.64 3.61
C ALA A 140 -2.90 -13.00 2.30
N LEU A 141 -2.29 -13.80 1.44
CA LEU A 141 -1.70 -13.43 0.14
C LEU A 141 -1.78 -14.61 -0.85
#